data_AF-A0A7S7EUL7-F1
#
_entry.id   AF-A0A7S7EUL7-F1
#
_cell.length_a   1.000
_cell.length_b   1.000
_cell.length_c   1.000
_cell.angle_alpha   90.00
_cell.angle_beta   90.00
_cell.angle_gamma   90.00
#
_symmetry.space_group_name_H-M   'P 1'
#
loop_
_entity.id
_entity.type
_entity.pdbx_description
1 polymer ?
#
loop_
_entity_poly.entity_id
_entity_poly.type
_entity_poly.pdbx_seq_one_letter_code
_entity_poly.pdbx_strand_id
1 'polypeptide(L)'
;MKYAFIMNSRSLTPETFSLSYEEQGNVYYFAAVHGMKMTRELALKLVQQEFKIIDLCGNYNAEKAADVRNAAEGLLEVSYAKYSQEDQARFEALTVSDKYGIIVLGFESAQEKDPSESLMRLELQSEEYNTYIAIAATEELAAQAAQDMAAEGIHFIELCGYFDEEKAGEIADAVEHKIPIGYCG
;
A
#
# COMPACT_ATOMS: atom_id res chain seq x y z
N MET A 1 9.03 -8.59 10.57
CA MET A 1 8.38 -8.88 9.26
C MET A 1 9.09 -8.10 8.15
N LYS A 2 9.09 -8.57 6.90
CA LYS A 2 9.59 -7.80 5.75
C LYS A 2 8.50 -7.70 4.68
N TYR A 3 7.97 -6.50 4.50
CA TYR A 3 6.81 -6.19 3.70
C TYR A 3 7.18 -5.22 2.58
N ALA A 4 6.68 -5.46 1.37
CA ALA A 4 6.83 -4.53 0.27
C ALA A 4 5.49 -4.10 -0.32
N PHE A 5 5.43 -2.85 -0.73
CA PHE A 5 4.36 -2.25 -1.50
C PHE A 5 4.94 -1.83 -2.86
N ILE A 6 4.30 -2.26 -3.95
CA ILE A 6 4.75 -1.96 -5.32
C ILE A 6 3.63 -1.27 -6.11
N MET A 7 3.85 0.00 -6.44
CA MET A 7 2.98 0.78 -7.32
C MET A 7 3.37 0.62 -8.78
N ASN A 8 2.38 0.41 -9.66
CA ASN A 8 2.58 0.59 -11.09
C ASN A 8 2.53 2.07 -11.46
N SER A 9 3.55 2.54 -12.16
CA SER A 9 3.67 3.90 -12.69
C SER A 9 3.96 3.86 -14.20
N ARG A 10 3.90 5.02 -14.85
CA ARG A 10 4.24 5.18 -16.26
C ARG A 10 5.74 5.17 -16.49
N SER A 11 6.52 5.75 -15.58
CA SER A 11 7.95 6.00 -15.80
C SER A 11 8.87 5.75 -14.61
N LEU A 12 8.34 5.59 -13.40
CA LEU A 12 9.16 5.49 -12.19
C LEU A 12 9.76 4.09 -12.01
N THR A 13 10.95 4.06 -11.41
CA THR A 13 11.72 2.85 -11.13
C THR A 13 12.02 2.75 -9.64
N PRO A 14 12.32 1.56 -9.11
CA PRO A 14 12.75 1.43 -7.72
C PRO A 14 14.00 2.25 -7.41
N GLU A 15 14.90 2.43 -8.39
CA GLU A 15 16.11 3.22 -8.24
C GLU A 15 15.84 4.73 -8.10
N THR A 16 14.73 5.23 -8.66
CA THR A 16 14.37 6.66 -8.63
C THR A 16 13.21 6.99 -7.70
N PHE A 17 12.44 5.99 -7.30
CA PHE A 17 11.24 6.13 -6.49
C PHE A 17 11.07 4.91 -5.59
N SER A 18 11.84 4.88 -4.51
CA SER A 18 11.62 3.93 -3.43
C SER A 18 12.08 4.47 -2.08
N LEU A 19 11.53 3.87 -1.01
CA LEU A 19 11.86 4.15 0.37
C LEU A 19 11.82 2.85 1.18
N SER A 20 12.80 2.68 2.06
CA SER A 20 12.77 1.65 3.10
C SER A 20 12.61 2.32 4.46
N TYR A 21 11.76 1.76 5.31
CA TYR A 21 11.60 2.15 6.70
C TYR A 21 11.69 0.92 7.60
N GLU A 22 12.42 1.04 8.71
CA GLU A 22 12.57 -0.05 9.68
C GLU A 22 12.04 0.38 11.04
N GLU A 23 11.19 -0.46 11.63
CA GLU A 23 10.63 -0.22 12.96
C GLU A 23 10.46 -1.55 13.68
N GLN A 24 11.05 -1.68 14.87
CA GLN A 24 10.89 -2.84 15.75
C GLN A 24 11.22 -4.18 15.07
N GLY A 25 12.21 -4.19 14.16
CA GLY A 25 12.57 -5.40 13.40
C GLY A 25 11.63 -5.73 12.23
N ASN A 26 10.64 -4.87 11.97
CA ASN A 26 9.89 -4.84 10.73
C ASN A 26 10.58 -3.96 9.69
N VAL A 27 10.56 -4.39 8.43
CA VAL A 27 11.03 -3.60 7.28
C VAL A 27 9.85 -3.40 6.35
N TYR A 28 9.63 -2.14 5.99
CA TYR A 28 8.62 -1.70 5.04
C TYR A 28 9.34 -1.10 3.83
N TYR A 29 9.08 -1.64 2.66
CA TYR A 29 9.67 -1.17 1.41
C TYR A 29 8.57 -0.69 0.47
N PHE A 30 8.66 0.56 0.03
CA PHE A 30 7.72 1.15 -0.92
C PHE A 30 8.47 1.48 -2.19
N ALA A 31 7.98 1.03 -3.34
CA ALA A 31 8.61 1.32 -4.62
C ALA A 31 7.59 1.48 -5.75
N ALA A 32 7.97 2.26 -6.76
CA ALA A 32 7.27 2.28 -8.03
C ALA A 32 8.02 1.48 -9.09
N VAL A 33 7.28 0.88 -10.01
CA VAL A 33 7.80 0.18 -11.19
C VAL A 33 7.01 0.59 -12.42
N HIS A 34 7.58 0.41 -13.62
CA HIS A 34 6.89 0.72 -14.88
C HIS A 34 6.73 -0.51 -15.79
N GLY A 35 6.06 -1.55 -15.26
CA GLY A 35 5.60 -2.70 -16.02
C GLY A 35 6.07 -4.06 -15.50
N MET A 36 5.41 -5.12 -15.98
CA MET A 36 5.49 -6.48 -15.43
C MET A 36 6.90 -7.09 -15.42
N LYS A 37 7.78 -6.73 -16.35
CA LYS A 37 9.17 -7.20 -16.32
C LYS A 37 9.87 -6.72 -15.05
N MET A 38 9.76 -5.42 -14.75
CA MET A 38 10.38 -4.81 -13.57
C MET A 38 9.72 -5.29 -12.28
N THR A 39 8.40 -5.47 -12.27
CA THR A 39 7.69 -6.05 -11.11
C THR A 39 8.23 -7.43 -10.75
N ARG A 40 8.42 -8.31 -11.73
CA ARG A 40 8.97 -9.67 -11.51
C ARG A 40 10.42 -9.65 -11.07
N GLU A 41 11.25 -8.81 -11.71
CA GLU A 41 12.65 -8.64 -11.31
C GLU A 41 12.78 -8.11 -9.88
N LEU A 42 11.92 -7.18 -9.48
CA LEU A 42 11.87 -6.68 -8.11
C LEU A 42 11.40 -7.76 -7.12
N ALA A 43 10.35 -8.51 -7.44
CA ALA A 43 9.87 -9.60 -6.60
C ALA A 43 10.96 -10.65 -6.34
N LEU A 44 11.74 -11.03 -7.37
CA LEU A 44 12.90 -11.91 -7.24
C LEU A 44 13.98 -11.34 -6.31
N LYS A 45 14.29 -10.04 -6.43
CA LYS A 45 15.23 -9.37 -5.50
C LYS A 45 14.71 -9.39 -4.06
N LEU A 46 13.41 -9.15 -3.87
CA LEU A 46 12.76 -9.14 -2.56
C LEU A 46 12.78 -10.53 -1.91
N VAL A 47 12.62 -11.62 -2.68
CA VAL A 47 12.83 -13.00 -2.20
C VAL A 47 14.25 -13.18 -1.65
N GLN A 48 15.28 -12.73 -2.39
CA GLN A 48 16.68 -12.82 -1.96
C GLN A 48 16.96 -12.01 -0.68
N GLN A 49 16.17 -10.97 -0.44
CA GLN A 49 16.23 -10.12 0.75
C GLN A 49 15.29 -10.59 1.87
N GLU A 50 14.69 -11.76 1.72
CA GLU A 50 13.82 -12.43 2.70
C GLU A 50 12.50 -11.69 3.00
N PHE A 51 12.03 -10.86 2.07
CA PHE A 51 10.66 -10.34 2.11
C PHE A 51 9.65 -11.48 2.05
N LYS A 52 8.47 -11.25 2.62
CA LYS A 52 7.41 -12.26 2.75
C LYS A 52 6.11 -11.87 2.09
N ILE A 53 5.79 -10.58 2.08
CA ILE A 53 4.51 -10.05 1.59
C ILE A 53 4.80 -8.95 0.57
N ILE A 54 4.07 -8.98 -0.54
CA ILE A 54 3.99 -7.90 -1.52
C ILE A 54 2.52 -7.52 -1.72
N ASP A 55 2.20 -6.25 -1.56
CA ASP A 55 0.97 -5.67 -2.09
C ASP A 55 1.24 -4.94 -3.41
N LEU A 56 0.45 -5.27 -4.43
CA LEU A 56 0.56 -4.72 -5.77
C LEU A 56 -0.58 -3.74 -6.07
N CYS A 57 -0.21 -2.53 -6.46
CA CYS A 57 -1.15 -1.42 -6.59
C CYS A 57 -1.08 -0.68 -7.92
N GLY A 58 -2.20 -0.07 -8.31
CA GLY A 58 -2.43 0.43 -9.67
C GLY A 58 -3.05 -0.64 -10.58
N ASN A 59 -2.58 -0.74 -11.83
CA ASN A 59 -3.20 -1.63 -12.84
C ASN A 59 -2.84 -3.13 -12.66
N TYR A 60 -2.80 -3.64 -11.43
CA TYR A 60 -2.65 -5.07 -11.16
C TYR A 60 -4.02 -5.74 -11.00
N ASN A 61 -4.07 -7.03 -11.25
CA ASN A 61 -5.26 -7.87 -11.10
C ASN A 61 -4.81 -9.28 -10.70
N ALA A 62 -5.78 -10.19 -10.49
CA ALA A 62 -5.49 -11.57 -10.10
C ALA A 62 -4.49 -12.29 -11.01
N GLU A 63 -4.59 -12.11 -12.34
CA GLU A 63 -3.67 -12.74 -13.29
C GLU A 63 -2.24 -12.20 -13.13
N LYS A 64 -2.08 -10.89 -13.03
CA LYS A 64 -0.76 -10.26 -12.86
C LYS A 64 -0.15 -10.57 -11.48
N ALA A 65 -0.97 -10.60 -10.43
CA ALA A 65 -0.52 -11.00 -9.10
C ALA A 65 -0.02 -12.46 -9.09
N ALA A 66 -0.75 -13.36 -9.78
CA ALA A 66 -0.32 -14.74 -9.97
C ALA A 66 1.00 -14.85 -10.76
N ASP A 67 1.18 -14.05 -11.82
CA ASP A 67 2.45 -13.99 -12.58
C ASP A 67 3.63 -13.55 -11.69
N VAL A 68 3.43 -12.53 -10.86
CA VAL A 68 4.46 -12.07 -9.90
C VAL A 68 4.77 -13.16 -8.86
N ARG A 69 3.75 -13.81 -8.30
CA ARG A 69 3.93 -14.91 -7.35
C ARG A 69 4.69 -16.08 -7.97
N ASN A 70 4.38 -16.43 -9.21
CA ASN A 70 5.08 -17.49 -9.95
C ASN A 70 6.54 -17.13 -10.22
N ALA A 71 6.81 -15.87 -10.60
CA ALA A 71 8.17 -15.37 -10.76
C ALA A 71 8.97 -15.43 -9.45
N ALA A 72 8.31 -15.26 -8.30
CA ALA A 72 8.88 -15.41 -6.97
C ALA A 72 8.92 -16.86 -6.46
N GLU A 73 8.67 -17.86 -7.33
CA GLU A 73 8.63 -19.29 -6.99
C GLU A 73 7.64 -19.63 -5.84
N GLY A 74 6.60 -18.81 -5.66
CA GLY A 74 5.63 -18.96 -4.58
C GLY A 74 6.18 -18.65 -3.18
N LEU A 75 7.40 -18.09 -3.07
CA LEU A 75 8.06 -17.75 -1.80
C LEU A 75 7.55 -16.43 -1.19
N LEU A 76 6.73 -15.69 -1.92
CA LEU A 76 6.06 -14.48 -1.49
C LEU A 76 4.54 -14.68 -1.47
N GLU A 77 3.91 -14.15 -0.43
CA GLU A 77 2.51 -13.79 -0.47
C GLU A 77 2.36 -12.55 -1.33
N VAL A 78 1.49 -12.60 -2.33
CA VAL A 78 1.31 -11.52 -3.30
C VAL A 78 -0.17 -11.20 -3.39
N SER A 79 -0.51 -9.99 -2.99
CA SER A 79 -1.85 -9.42 -3.01
C SER A 79 -1.93 -8.27 -3.99
N TYR A 80 -3.15 -7.82 -4.30
CA TYR A 80 -3.37 -6.67 -5.18
C TYR A 80 -4.54 -5.83 -4.68
N ALA A 81 -4.50 -4.52 -4.95
CA ALA A 81 -5.58 -3.61 -4.60
C ALA A 81 -6.91 -4.01 -5.26
N LYS A 82 -7.94 -4.09 -4.44
CA LYS A 82 -9.34 -4.31 -4.77
C LYS A 82 -10.14 -3.13 -4.22
N TYR A 83 -11.32 -2.92 -4.78
CA TYR A 83 -12.24 -1.87 -4.35
C TYR A 83 -13.63 -2.46 -4.19
N SER A 84 -14.40 -1.90 -3.25
CA SER A 84 -15.85 -2.07 -3.25
C SER A 84 -16.42 -1.57 -4.59
N GLN A 85 -17.62 -2.01 -4.97
CA GLN A 85 -18.25 -1.52 -6.21
C GLN A 85 -18.42 0.02 -6.20
N GLU A 86 -18.73 0.58 -5.03
CA GLU A 86 -18.90 2.02 -4.85
C GLU A 86 -17.56 2.76 -4.97
N ASP A 87 -16.53 2.31 -4.26
CA ASP A 87 -15.22 2.96 -4.31
C ASP A 87 -14.55 2.81 -5.69
N GLN A 88 -14.77 1.69 -6.37
CA GLN A 88 -14.32 1.52 -7.76
C GLN A 88 -14.93 2.58 -8.67
N ALA A 89 -16.25 2.80 -8.59
CA ALA A 89 -16.94 3.81 -9.40
C ALA A 89 -16.45 5.23 -9.07
N ARG A 90 -16.17 5.51 -7.80
CA ARG A 90 -15.64 6.81 -7.36
C ARG A 90 -14.20 7.02 -7.81
N PHE A 91 -13.37 5.98 -7.75
CA PHE A 91 -12.00 6.00 -8.26
C PHE A 91 -11.96 6.24 -9.77
N GLU A 92 -12.80 5.57 -10.55
CA GLU A 92 -12.91 5.77 -12.00
C GLU A 92 -13.42 7.16 -12.39
N ALA A 93 -14.17 7.82 -11.50
CA ALA A 93 -14.66 9.18 -11.70
C ALA A 93 -13.62 10.27 -11.37
N LEU A 94 -12.45 9.92 -10.82
CA LEU A 94 -11.39 10.87 -10.52
C LEU A 94 -10.83 11.48 -11.81
N THR A 95 -10.77 12.81 -11.86
CA THR A 95 -10.16 13.55 -12.97
C THR A 95 -8.65 13.79 -12.77
N VAL A 96 -8.18 13.65 -11.53
CA VAL A 96 -6.79 13.75 -11.10
C VAL A 96 -6.51 12.70 -10.02
N SER A 97 -5.31 12.11 -10.05
CA SER A 97 -4.92 11.01 -9.15
C SER A 97 -3.43 11.05 -8.80
N ASP A 98 -2.80 12.22 -8.91
CA ASP A 98 -1.40 12.47 -8.60
C ASP A 98 -1.10 12.49 -7.09
N LYS A 99 -2.10 12.72 -6.22
CA LYS A 99 -1.98 12.58 -4.77
C LYS A 99 -2.60 11.28 -4.29
N TYR A 100 -1.74 10.37 -3.84
CA TYR A 100 -2.12 9.00 -3.52
C TYR A 100 -1.71 8.63 -2.09
N GLY A 101 -2.65 8.11 -1.30
CA GLY A 101 -2.40 7.66 0.07
C GLY A 101 -2.22 6.14 0.18
N ILE A 102 -1.26 5.72 1.00
CA ILE A 102 -1.05 4.32 1.37
C ILE A 102 -1.17 4.24 2.88
N ILE A 103 -1.99 3.32 3.39
CA ILE A 103 -2.03 3.04 4.83
C ILE A 103 -1.74 1.57 5.03
N VAL A 104 -0.65 1.26 5.73
CA VAL A 104 -0.27 -0.11 6.09
C VAL A 104 -0.64 -0.35 7.55
N LEU A 105 -1.38 -1.43 7.83
CA LEU A 105 -1.54 -1.91 9.20
C LEU A 105 -0.22 -2.55 9.63
N GLY A 106 0.40 -2.02 10.69
CA GLY A 106 1.70 -2.44 11.18
C GLY A 106 1.73 -3.94 11.54
N PHE A 107 2.84 -4.59 11.23
CA PHE A 107 3.04 -6.01 11.58
C PHE A 107 3.52 -6.07 13.03
N GLU A 108 2.72 -6.62 13.93
CA GLU A 108 3.09 -6.68 15.35
C GLU A 108 4.46 -7.35 15.58
N SER A 109 5.26 -6.73 16.44
CA SER A 109 5.80 -7.45 17.59
C SER A 109 5.35 -6.71 18.85
N ALA A 110 4.05 -6.78 19.14
CA ALA A 110 3.38 -6.13 20.26
C ALA A 110 3.76 -6.75 21.63
N GLN A 111 5.05 -6.82 21.95
CA GLN A 111 5.51 -7.37 23.23
C GLN A 111 6.12 -6.34 24.18
N GLU A 112 6.48 -5.13 23.75
CA GLU A 112 7.24 -4.22 24.65
C GLU A 112 6.82 -2.73 24.64
N LYS A 113 5.84 -2.32 23.84
CA LYS A 113 5.24 -0.97 23.91
C LYS A 113 3.74 -1.01 23.76
N ASP A 114 3.08 0.01 24.32
CA ASP A 114 1.66 0.27 24.14
C ASP A 114 1.37 0.39 22.62
N PRO A 115 0.65 -0.58 22.03
CA PRO A 115 0.33 -0.57 20.59
C PRO A 115 -0.51 0.66 20.17
N SER A 116 -1.08 1.38 21.14
CA SER A 116 -1.99 2.50 20.89
C SER A 116 -1.31 3.81 20.45
N GLU A 117 0.02 3.89 20.37
CA GLU A 117 0.71 5.17 20.16
C GLU A 117 1.51 5.35 18.85
N SER A 118 1.76 4.31 18.05
CA SER A 118 2.61 4.47 16.86
C SER A 118 1.82 4.67 15.57
N LEU A 119 1.80 5.91 15.09
CA LEU A 119 1.44 6.30 13.73
C LEU A 119 2.65 6.96 13.08
N MET A 120 3.25 6.29 12.10
CA MET A 120 4.37 6.85 11.31
C MET A 120 3.84 7.40 9.98
N ARG A 121 4.35 8.56 9.55
CA ARG A 121 4.05 9.16 8.24
C ARG A 121 5.31 9.34 7.39
N LEU A 122 5.28 8.88 6.16
CA LEU A 122 6.37 8.98 5.17
C LEU A 122 5.84 9.58 3.88
N GLU A 123 6.74 10.11 3.05
CA GLU A 123 6.38 10.67 1.75
C GLU A 123 7.38 10.24 0.67
N LEU A 124 6.84 9.96 -0.52
CA LEU A 124 7.59 9.72 -1.75
C LEU A 124 6.99 10.60 -2.85
N GLN A 125 7.75 11.58 -3.32
CA GLN A 125 7.26 12.59 -4.26
C GLN A 125 8.02 12.53 -5.58
N SER A 126 7.31 12.81 -6.67
CA SER A 126 7.86 12.91 -8.02
C SER A 126 6.98 13.82 -8.87
N GLU A 127 7.39 14.08 -10.12
CA GLU A 127 6.55 14.81 -11.07
C GLU A 127 5.30 14.02 -11.50
N GLU A 128 5.30 12.69 -11.32
CA GLU A 128 4.20 11.81 -11.75
C GLU A 128 3.21 11.53 -10.62
N TYR A 129 3.73 11.16 -9.45
CA TYR A 129 2.96 10.80 -8.26
C TYR A 129 3.59 11.36 -6.98
N ASN A 130 2.72 11.82 -6.09
CA ASN A 130 2.99 12.18 -4.70
C ASN A 130 2.28 11.17 -3.80
N THR A 131 3.08 10.29 -3.21
CA THR A 131 2.63 9.18 -2.39
C THR A 131 2.83 9.51 -0.91
N TYR A 132 1.75 9.47 -0.15
CA TYR A 132 1.70 9.76 1.27
C TYR A 132 1.42 8.47 2.02
N ILE A 133 2.36 8.04 2.86
CA ILE A 133 2.35 6.72 3.46
C ILE A 133 2.10 6.88 4.96
N ALA A 134 1.17 6.12 5.51
CA ALA A 134 1.01 5.93 6.93
C ALA A 134 1.25 4.46 7.30
N ILE A 135 1.97 4.24 8.39
CA ILE A 135 2.08 2.92 9.04
C ILE A 135 1.42 3.07 10.39
N ALA A 136 0.27 2.42 10.56
CA ALA A 136 -0.59 2.55 11.73
C ALA A 136 -0.55 1.25 12.54
N ALA A 137 -0.35 1.33 13.85
CA ALA A 137 -0.36 0.13 14.70
C ALA A 137 -1.75 -0.46 14.95
N THR A 138 -2.80 0.34 14.79
CA THR A 138 -4.19 -0.10 14.99
C THR A 138 -5.11 0.42 13.88
N GLU A 139 -6.29 -0.17 13.79
CA GLU A 139 -7.33 0.25 12.84
C GLU A 139 -7.85 1.65 13.17
N GLU A 140 -7.91 2.04 14.45
CA GLU A 140 -8.27 3.41 14.86
C GLU A 140 -7.22 4.43 14.39
N LEU A 141 -5.93 4.11 14.50
CA LEU A 141 -4.86 4.98 13.99
C LEU A 141 -4.86 5.04 12.46
N ALA A 142 -5.23 3.94 11.79
CA ALA A 142 -5.42 3.93 10.35
C ALA A 142 -6.60 4.81 9.92
N ALA A 143 -7.71 4.77 10.67
CA ALA A 143 -8.86 5.64 10.45
C ALA A 143 -8.48 7.12 10.62
N GLN A 144 -7.75 7.44 11.69
CA GLN A 144 -7.22 8.79 11.90
C GLN A 144 -6.34 9.26 10.73
N ALA A 145 -5.42 8.40 10.28
CA ALA A 145 -4.56 8.71 9.15
C ALA A 145 -5.35 8.93 7.85
N ALA A 146 -6.40 8.13 7.62
CA ALA A 146 -7.28 8.28 6.46
C ALA A 146 -8.05 9.60 6.50
N GLN A 147 -8.55 9.99 7.67
CA GLN A 147 -9.23 11.28 7.88
C GLN A 147 -8.28 12.46 7.62
N ASP A 148 -7.05 12.40 8.14
CA ASP A 148 -6.03 13.43 7.91
C ASP A 148 -5.69 13.55 6.42
N MET A 149 -5.44 12.42 5.75
CA MET A 149 -5.16 12.37 4.31
C MET A 149 -6.34 12.93 3.49
N ALA A 150 -7.58 12.60 3.84
CA ALA A 150 -8.76 13.17 3.18
C ALA A 150 -8.83 14.70 3.36
N ALA A 151 -8.53 15.20 4.56
CA ALA A 151 -8.51 16.64 4.85
C ALA A 151 -7.37 17.39 4.12
N GLU A 152 -6.23 16.71 3.87
CA GLU A 152 -5.09 17.23 3.12
C GLU A 152 -5.30 17.19 1.59
N GLY A 153 -6.42 16.66 1.14
CA GLY A 153 -6.79 16.58 -0.27
C GLY A 153 -6.06 15.47 -1.02
N ILE A 154 -5.75 14.35 -0.36
CA ILE A 154 -5.40 13.10 -1.04
C ILE A 154 -6.57 12.65 -1.92
N HIS A 155 -6.30 12.10 -3.10
CA HIS A 155 -7.36 11.79 -4.07
C HIS A 155 -7.98 10.41 -3.85
N PHE A 156 -7.21 9.45 -3.34
CA PHE A 156 -7.64 8.10 -2.98
C PHE A 156 -6.62 7.46 -2.05
N ILE A 157 -7.05 6.44 -1.30
CA ILE A 157 -6.20 5.66 -0.41
C ILE A 157 -6.30 4.18 -0.77
N GLU A 158 -5.18 3.48 -0.69
CA GLU A 158 -5.18 2.02 -0.65
C GLU A 158 -4.66 1.54 0.71
N LEU A 159 -5.41 0.61 1.29
CA LEU A 159 -5.17 -0.01 2.57
C LEU A 159 -4.43 -1.33 2.36
N CYS A 160 -3.30 -1.48 3.04
CA CYS A 160 -2.31 -2.49 2.73
C CYS A 160 -1.93 -3.32 3.97
N GLY A 161 -1.35 -4.50 3.74
CA GLY A 161 -1.14 -5.50 4.77
C GLY A 161 -2.42 -6.28 5.05
N TYR A 162 -2.92 -6.24 6.29
CA TYR A 162 -4.04 -7.07 6.75
C TYR A 162 -5.41 -6.39 6.70
N PHE A 163 -5.61 -5.44 5.78
CA PHE A 163 -6.92 -4.83 5.54
C PHE A 163 -7.72 -5.66 4.55
N ASP A 164 -8.77 -6.32 5.03
CA ASP A 164 -9.79 -6.96 4.20
C ASP A 164 -10.91 -5.97 3.82
N GLU A 165 -11.93 -6.46 3.12
CA GLU A 165 -13.06 -5.66 2.65
C GLU A 165 -13.88 -5.06 3.81
N GLU A 166 -14.05 -5.79 4.92
CA GLU A 166 -14.83 -5.34 6.07
C GLU A 166 -14.15 -4.13 6.72
N LYS A 167 -12.86 -4.27 7.04
CA LYS A 167 -12.06 -3.18 7.63
C LYS A 167 -11.94 -1.99 6.68
N ALA A 168 -11.81 -2.24 5.38
CA ALA A 168 -11.79 -1.15 4.40
C ALA A 168 -13.11 -0.36 4.39
N GLY A 169 -14.24 -1.04 4.55
CA GLY A 169 -15.55 -0.42 4.75
C GLY A 169 -15.60 0.48 5.98
N GLU A 170 -15.09 0.01 7.12
CA GLU A 170 -15.04 0.81 8.35
C GLU A 170 -14.19 2.08 8.20
N ILE A 171 -13.04 1.98 7.51
CA ILE A 171 -12.21 3.15 7.20
C ILE A 171 -12.93 4.10 6.23
N ALA A 172 -13.62 3.57 5.21
CA ALA A 172 -14.40 4.36 4.26
C ALA A 172 -15.53 5.14 4.98
N ASP A 173 -16.24 4.50 5.91
CA ASP A 173 -17.24 5.13 6.77
C ASP A 173 -16.61 6.23 7.64
N ALA A 174 -15.44 5.97 8.24
CA ALA A 174 -14.74 6.92 9.10
C ALA A 174 -14.31 8.20 8.35
N VAL A 175 -14.04 8.11 7.04
CA VAL A 175 -13.79 9.28 6.19
C VAL A 175 -15.04 9.81 5.50
N GLU A 176 -16.23 9.35 5.89
CA GLU A 176 -17.54 9.72 5.33
C GLU A 176 -17.61 9.53 3.80
N HIS A 177 -16.92 8.52 3.27
CA HIS A 177 -16.74 8.30 1.84
C HIS A 177 -16.36 9.59 1.08
N LYS A 178 -15.43 10.39 1.62
CA LYS A 178 -14.92 11.60 0.94
C LYS A 178 -13.97 11.27 -0.20
N ILE A 179 -13.23 10.17 -0.06
CA ILE A 179 -12.27 9.67 -1.07
C ILE A 179 -12.45 8.16 -1.30
N PRO A 180 -12.07 7.61 -2.46
CA PRO A 180 -12.12 6.18 -2.71
C PRO A 180 -11.12 5.43 -1.84
N ILE A 181 -11.55 4.29 -1.28
CA ILE A 181 -10.73 3.39 -0.47
C ILE A 181 -10.58 2.04 -1.16
N GLY A 182 -9.33 1.62 -1.42
CA GLY A 182 -8.98 0.29 -1.89
C GLY A 182 -8.33 -0.55 -0.78
N TYR A 183 -8.23 -1.87 -0.96
CA TYR A 183 -7.65 -2.79 0.01
C TYR A 183 -6.91 -3.97 -0.65
N CYS A 184 -5.87 -4.50 0.00
CA CYS A 184 -5.06 -5.60 -0.54
C CYS A 184 -5.31 -6.97 0.14
N GLY A 185 -5.84 -7.00 1.37
CA GLY A 185 -6.08 -8.24 2.13
C GLY A 185 -7.27 -9.07 1.68
#